data_AF-A0A1S1QZI7-F1
#
_entry.id   AF-A0A1S1QZI7-F1
#
_cell.length_a   1.000
_cell.length_b   1.000
_cell.length_c   1.000
_cell.angle_alpha   90.00
_cell.angle_beta   90.00
_cell.angle_gamma   90.00
#
_symmetry.space_group_name_H-M   'P 1'
#
loop_
_entity.id
_entity.type
_entity.pdbx_description
1 polymer ?
#
loop_
_entity_poly.entity_id
_entity_poly.type
_entity_poly.pdbx_seq_one_letter_code
_entity_poly.pdbx_strand_id
1 'polypeptide(L)'
;MAKGDQRGRLPAASVGNRTRVNVHEFYTADPRRQESEEISFGEGWTDHTDPSSTYRLSWVALTGEIYSVREPHPGGGLLAAVFDHYNVHQADVDEMKVEILAVADLASVEEALAGWRERVGEHDSLRWARERLRRTPQPAERGLDAGRASGPEAVG
;
A
#
# COMPACT_ATOMS: atom_id res chain seq x y z
N MET A 1 -23.01 -21.36 32.30
CA MET A 1 -23.05 -19.96 31.85
C MET A 1 -21.76 -19.66 31.11
N ALA A 2 -21.83 -19.44 29.81
CA ALA A 2 -20.68 -19.37 28.90
C ALA A 2 -20.02 -17.99 28.92
N LYS A 3 -18.67 -17.96 28.95
CA LYS A 3 -17.85 -16.76 28.81
C LYS A 3 -17.59 -16.55 27.32
N GLY A 4 -18.28 -15.59 26.71
CA GLY A 4 -18.13 -15.25 25.28
C GLY A 4 -16.86 -14.44 25.02
N ASP A 5 -16.00 -15.02 24.19
CA ASP A 5 -14.75 -14.48 23.64
C ASP A 5 -15.06 -13.30 22.69
N GLN A 6 -14.74 -12.06 23.10
CA GLN A 6 -14.80 -10.88 22.24
C GLN A 6 -13.42 -10.65 21.63
N ARG A 7 -13.07 -11.44 20.60
CA ARG A 7 -11.98 -11.08 19.68
C ARG A 7 -12.48 -9.94 18.81
N GLY A 8 -11.88 -8.76 18.98
CA GLY A 8 -12.14 -7.57 18.20
C GLY A 8 -11.89 -7.83 16.70
N ARG A 9 -12.95 -8.18 15.99
CA ARG A 9 -13.04 -8.03 14.54
C ARG A 9 -13.06 -6.53 14.26
N LEU A 10 -12.04 -6.02 13.57
CA LEU A 10 -12.08 -4.66 13.05
C LEU A 10 -13.34 -4.51 12.19
N PRO A 11 -14.13 -3.44 12.36
CA PRO A 11 -15.30 -3.22 11.53
C PRO A 11 -14.86 -3.05 10.07
N ALA A 12 -15.65 -3.61 9.15
CA ALA A 12 -15.51 -3.38 7.72
C ALA A 12 -15.47 -1.87 7.46
N ALA A 13 -14.29 -1.35 7.13
CA ALA A 13 -14.08 0.07 6.97
C ALA A 13 -14.85 0.56 5.74
N SER A 14 -15.82 1.41 6.00
CA SER A 14 -16.47 2.26 5.00
C SER A 14 -15.44 3.04 4.20
N VAL A 15 -15.56 2.99 2.88
CA VAL A 15 -14.87 3.85 1.91
C VAL A 15 -14.96 5.31 2.36
N GLY A 16 -13.84 5.94 2.76
CA GLY A 16 -13.85 7.38 3.06
C GLY A 16 -12.63 7.98 3.77
N ASN A 17 -11.88 7.23 4.58
CA ASN A 17 -10.67 7.75 5.22
C ASN A 17 -9.55 6.72 5.12
N ARG A 18 -8.66 6.88 4.13
CA ARG A 18 -7.46 6.04 4.03
C ARG A 18 -6.47 6.55 5.06
N THR A 19 -6.41 5.88 6.21
CA THR A 19 -5.48 6.21 7.28
C THR A 19 -4.06 6.25 6.75
N ARG A 20 -3.44 7.43 6.81
CA ARG A 20 -2.02 7.62 6.53
C ARG A 20 -1.25 7.44 7.84
N VAL A 21 -0.31 6.51 7.87
CA VAL A 21 0.53 6.23 9.05
C VAL A 21 1.97 6.67 8.79
N ASN A 22 2.78 6.83 9.82
CA ASN A 22 4.22 7.01 9.61
C ASN A 22 4.85 5.72 9.05
N VAL A 23 5.92 5.83 8.26
CA VAL A 23 6.60 4.67 7.66
C VAL A 23 7.17 3.70 8.70
N HIS A 24 7.72 4.18 9.82
CA HIS A 24 8.20 3.33 10.91
C HIS A 24 7.05 2.57 11.57
N GLU A 25 5.91 3.23 11.81
CA GLU A 25 4.71 2.59 12.34
C GLU A 25 4.20 1.51 11.38
N PHE A 26 4.19 1.78 10.07
CA PHE A 26 3.81 0.81 9.05
C PHE A 26 4.66 -0.47 9.11
N TYR A 27 5.99 -0.36 9.09
CA TYR A 27 6.84 -1.56 9.15
C TYR A 27 6.85 -2.25 10.52
N THR A 28 6.62 -1.51 11.62
CA THR A 28 6.59 -2.08 12.97
C THR A 28 5.28 -2.81 13.26
N ALA A 29 4.18 -2.39 12.63
CA ALA A 29 2.86 -2.98 12.85
C ALA A 29 2.72 -4.42 12.30
N ASP A 30 3.55 -4.82 11.34
CA ASP A 30 3.53 -6.18 10.78
C ASP A 30 4.95 -6.63 10.37
N PRO A 31 5.62 -7.51 11.15
CA PRO A 31 6.97 -8.00 10.86
C PRO A 31 7.12 -8.65 9.48
N ARG A 32 6.03 -9.20 8.91
CA ARG A 32 6.06 -9.79 7.56
C ARG A 32 6.48 -8.80 6.49
N ARG A 33 6.23 -7.50 6.70
CA ARG A 33 6.64 -6.44 5.75
C ARG A 33 8.16 -6.29 5.65
N GLN A 34 8.88 -6.52 6.75
CA GLN A 34 10.34 -6.40 6.79
C GLN A 34 11.04 -7.63 6.19
N GLU A 35 10.42 -8.80 6.29
CA GLU A 35 10.95 -10.07 5.78
C GLU A 35 10.56 -10.36 4.32
N SER A 36 9.70 -9.51 3.75
CA SER A 36 9.13 -9.73 2.43
C SER A 36 9.95 -9.11 1.32
N GLU A 37 9.90 -9.74 0.15
CA GLU A 37 10.22 -9.07 -1.10
C GLU A 37 9.29 -7.87 -1.31
N GLU A 38 9.86 -6.75 -1.75
CA GLU A 38 9.16 -5.52 -2.11
C GLU A 38 9.37 -5.24 -3.60
N ILE A 39 8.27 -5.08 -4.34
CA ILE A 39 8.29 -4.80 -5.79
C ILE A 39 7.87 -3.35 -6.01
N SER A 40 8.74 -2.57 -6.65
CA SER A 40 8.49 -1.15 -6.93
C SER A 40 7.63 -0.96 -8.20
N PHE A 41 6.63 -0.09 -8.08
CA PHE A 41 5.79 0.43 -9.17
C PHE A 41 6.09 1.91 -9.44
N GLY A 42 7.34 2.32 -9.20
CA GLY A 42 7.85 3.63 -9.59
C GLY A 42 7.82 4.68 -8.48
N GLU A 43 8.66 5.68 -8.70
CA GLU A 43 8.87 6.86 -7.87
C GLU A 43 8.47 8.11 -8.67
N GLY A 44 8.07 9.18 -8.01
CA GLY A 44 7.68 10.42 -8.70
C GLY A 44 6.19 10.51 -9.05
N TRP A 45 5.35 9.69 -8.42
CA TRP A 45 3.89 9.86 -8.50
C TRP A 45 3.50 11.20 -7.88
N THR A 46 2.56 11.93 -8.49
CA THR A 46 2.20 13.29 -8.04
C THR A 46 0.73 13.37 -7.61
N ASP A 47 0.45 14.26 -6.66
CA ASP A 47 -0.90 14.57 -6.16
C ASP A 47 -1.11 16.08 -6.23
N HIS A 48 -2.13 16.53 -6.96
CA HIS A 48 -2.37 17.97 -7.13
C HIS A 48 -2.70 18.69 -5.81
N THR A 49 -3.16 17.95 -4.80
CA THR A 49 -3.44 18.50 -3.46
C THR A 49 -2.20 18.62 -2.58
N ASP A 50 -1.08 18.06 -3.01
CA ASP A 50 0.19 18.03 -2.29
C ASP A 50 1.38 18.28 -3.24
N PRO A 51 1.48 19.50 -3.80
CA PRO A 51 2.49 19.85 -4.80
C PRO A 51 3.93 19.88 -4.25
N SER A 52 4.10 19.80 -2.92
CA SER A 52 5.38 19.74 -2.23
C SER A 52 5.88 18.32 -1.99
N SER A 53 5.29 17.31 -2.63
CA SER A 53 5.70 15.92 -2.43
C SER A 53 5.55 15.12 -3.70
N THR A 54 6.41 14.13 -3.81
CA THR A 54 6.20 13.01 -4.70
C THR A 54 5.89 11.78 -3.87
N TYR A 55 5.45 10.74 -4.55
CA TYR A 55 5.08 9.49 -3.94
C TYR A 55 5.79 8.34 -4.65
N ARG A 56 6.15 7.33 -3.88
CA ARG A 56 6.65 6.05 -4.37
C ARG A 56 5.60 4.97 -4.12
N LEU A 57 5.40 4.06 -5.07
CA LEU A 57 4.49 2.92 -4.93
C LEU A 57 5.29 1.62 -4.86
N SER A 58 4.93 0.78 -3.88
CA SER A 58 5.57 -0.52 -3.66
C SER A 58 4.55 -1.57 -3.24
N TRP A 59 4.77 -2.82 -3.62
CA TRP A 59 3.96 -3.99 -3.23
C TRP A 59 4.77 -4.95 -2.36
N VAL A 60 4.19 -5.42 -1.26
CA VAL A 60 4.82 -6.37 -0.32
C VAL A 60 4.29 -7.78 -0.55
N ALA A 61 5.16 -8.71 -0.90
CA ALA A 61 4.77 -10.08 -1.27
C ALA A 61 4.03 -10.88 -0.19
N LEU A 62 4.49 -10.84 1.06
CA LEU A 62 3.90 -11.64 2.14
C LEU A 62 2.55 -11.11 2.64
N THR A 63 2.27 -9.82 2.47
CA THR A 63 1.01 -9.20 2.91
C THR A 63 0.05 -8.92 1.75
N GLY A 64 0.55 -8.87 0.52
CA GLY A 64 -0.21 -8.47 -0.66
C GLY A 64 -0.54 -6.97 -0.69
N GLU A 65 0.06 -6.17 0.17
CA GLU A 65 -0.23 -4.75 0.29
C GLU A 65 0.50 -3.96 -0.80
N ILE A 66 -0.25 -3.28 -1.67
CA ILE A 66 0.28 -2.18 -2.50
C ILE A 66 0.03 -0.88 -1.74
N TYR A 67 1.09 -0.13 -1.49
CA TYR A 67 1.05 1.10 -0.71
C TYR A 67 1.81 2.22 -1.41
N SER A 68 1.47 3.46 -1.07
CA SER A 68 2.29 4.63 -1.42
C SER A 68 3.02 5.16 -0.21
N VAL A 69 4.22 5.68 -0.43
CA VAL A 69 5.00 6.46 0.53
C VAL A 69 5.03 7.89 0.03
N ARG A 70 4.58 8.84 0.84
CA ARG A 70 4.77 10.27 0.61
C ARG A 70 6.21 10.64 0.95
N GLU A 71 6.89 11.24 -0.01
CA GLU A 71 8.26 11.74 0.11
C GLU A 71 8.22 13.27 -0.01
N PRO A 72 8.30 13.99 1.12
CA PRO A 72 8.34 15.45 1.11
C PRO A 72 9.56 15.96 0.35
N HIS A 73 9.35 16.87 -0.60
CA HIS A 73 10.40 17.57 -1.30
C HIS A 73 10.25 19.06 -0.98
N PRO A 74 11.05 19.61 -0.04
CA PRO A 74 10.98 21.02 0.27
C PRO A 74 11.39 21.83 -0.98
N GLY A 75 10.41 22.49 -1.62
CA GLY A 75 10.69 23.43 -2.72
C GLY A 75 9.93 23.23 -4.03
N GLY A 76 8.82 22.50 -4.05
CA GLY A 76 7.94 22.23 -5.21
C GLY A 76 8.10 23.19 -6.41
N GLY A 77 8.41 22.62 -7.59
CA GLY A 77 8.57 23.36 -8.84
C GLY A 77 10.02 23.70 -9.20
N LEU A 78 10.23 24.77 -9.98
CA LEU A 78 11.50 25.18 -10.62
C LEU A 78 12.70 25.31 -9.66
N LEU A 79 12.46 25.40 -8.35
CA LEU A 79 13.47 25.56 -7.31
C LEU A 79 13.95 24.24 -6.69
N ALA A 80 13.33 23.09 -7.00
CA ALA A 80 13.79 21.80 -6.48
C ALA A 80 15.26 21.52 -6.85
N ALA A 81 15.65 21.78 -8.10
CA ALA A 81 17.04 21.67 -8.55
C ALA A 81 18.00 22.65 -7.86
N VAL A 82 17.47 23.79 -7.37
CA VAL A 82 18.24 24.76 -6.59
C VAL A 82 18.41 24.26 -5.16
N PHE A 83 17.38 23.68 -4.54
CA PHE A 83 17.46 23.16 -3.18
C PHE A 83 18.30 21.87 -3.06
N ASP A 84 18.29 21.02 -4.09
CA ASP A 84 19.22 19.87 -4.22
C ASP A 84 20.69 20.35 -4.18
N HIS A 85 20.99 21.49 -4.82
CA HIS A 85 22.33 22.07 -4.81
C HIS A 85 22.77 22.58 -3.42
N TYR A 86 21.81 22.96 -2.57
CA TYR A 86 22.05 23.49 -1.22
C TYR A 86 21.89 22.45 -0.11
N ASN A 87 21.72 21.16 -0.45
CA ASN A 87 21.63 20.07 0.51
C ASN A 87 20.49 20.26 1.53
N VAL A 88 19.38 20.86 1.08
CA VAL A 88 18.18 21.03 1.92
C VAL A 88 17.63 19.65 2.23
N HIS A 89 17.62 19.34 3.53
CA HIS A 89 17.41 18.01 4.10
C HIS A 89 16.43 17.13 3.33
N GLN A 90 16.90 15.95 2.90
CA GLN A 90 16.02 14.81 2.64
C GLN A 90 15.03 14.72 3.80
N ALA A 91 13.74 14.60 3.48
CA ALA A 91 12.69 14.62 4.48
C ALA A 91 13.04 13.69 5.66
N ASP A 92 12.80 14.17 6.87
CA ASP A 92 12.91 13.32 8.05
C ASP A 92 12.01 12.09 7.84
N VAL A 93 12.50 10.91 8.18
CA VAL A 93 11.75 9.65 8.04
C VAL A 93 10.42 9.74 8.83
N ASP A 94 10.38 10.55 9.87
CA ASP A 94 9.17 10.83 10.67
C ASP A 94 8.06 11.56 9.87
N GLU A 95 8.45 12.29 8.82
CA GLU A 95 7.55 12.99 7.90
C GLU A 95 7.04 12.11 6.75
N MET A 96 7.67 10.96 6.50
CA MET A 96 7.23 10.01 5.48
C MET A 96 5.93 9.33 5.93
N LYS A 97 4.90 9.44 5.08
CA LYS A 97 3.57 8.89 5.36
C LYS A 97 3.22 7.77 4.38
N VAL A 98 2.74 6.65 4.91
CA VAL A 98 2.30 5.49 4.14
C VAL A 98 0.78 5.48 3.99
N GLU A 99 0.29 5.25 2.77
CA GLU A 99 -1.11 4.97 2.46
C GLU A 99 -1.22 3.59 1.82
N ILE A 100 -1.94 2.65 2.44
CA ILE A 100 -2.28 1.37 1.78
C ILE A 100 -3.36 1.64 0.73
N LEU A 101 -3.06 1.29 -0.53
CA LEU A 101 -3.92 1.58 -1.67
C LEU A 101 -4.90 0.45 -1.95
N ALA A 102 -4.43 -0.79 -1.81
CA ALA A 102 -5.19 -2.04 -1.91
C ALA A 102 -4.41 -3.20 -1.27
N VAL A 103 -5.11 -4.32 -1.07
CA VAL A 103 -4.51 -5.62 -0.78
C VAL A 103 -4.92 -6.55 -1.92
N ALA A 104 -3.95 -7.13 -2.63
CA ALA A 104 -4.14 -7.96 -3.81
C ALA A 104 -2.88 -8.78 -4.12
N ASP A 105 -3.01 -9.86 -4.89
CA ASP A 105 -1.84 -10.55 -5.43
C ASP A 105 -1.12 -9.71 -6.51
N LEU A 106 0.15 -10.05 -6.78
CA LEU A 106 0.99 -9.31 -7.70
C LEU A 106 0.36 -9.20 -9.10
N ALA A 107 -0.17 -10.29 -9.63
CA ALA A 107 -0.77 -10.31 -10.97
C ALA A 107 -1.94 -9.31 -11.09
N SER A 108 -2.79 -9.25 -10.05
CA SER A 108 -3.90 -8.31 -9.99
C SER A 108 -3.43 -6.86 -9.86
N VAL A 109 -2.31 -6.61 -9.16
CA VAL A 109 -1.67 -5.28 -9.06
C VAL A 109 -1.04 -4.88 -10.40
N GLU A 110 -0.31 -5.77 -11.06
CA GLU A 110 0.32 -5.55 -12.36
C GLU A 110 -0.73 -5.26 -13.45
N GLU A 111 -1.83 -6.02 -13.47
CA GLU A 111 -2.95 -5.76 -14.38
C GLU A 111 -3.60 -4.40 -14.08
N ALA A 112 -3.87 -4.11 -12.80
CA ALA A 112 -4.47 -2.84 -12.41
C ALA A 112 -3.57 -1.65 -12.76
N LEU A 113 -2.25 -1.79 -12.66
CA LEU A 113 -1.27 -0.75 -12.98
C LEU A 113 -0.65 -0.90 -14.38
N ALA A 114 -1.26 -1.68 -15.27
CA ALA A 114 -0.76 -1.82 -16.64
C ALA A 114 -0.61 -0.44 -17.33
N GLY A 115 0.58 -0.16 -17.84
CA GLY A 115 0.94 1.15 -18.43
C GLY A 115 1.27 2.24 -17.41
N TRP A 116 1.69 1.89 -16.19
CA TRP A 116 2.05 2.87 -15.17
C TRP A 116 3.29 3.71 -15.53
N ARG A 117 4.23 3.14 -16.31
CA ARG A 117 5.50 3.78 -16.64
C ARG A 117 5.31 5.04 -17.50
N GLU A 118 4.23 5.08 -18.28
CA GLU A 118 3.85 6.26 -19.06
C GLU A 118 3.09 7.30 -18.25
N ARG A 119 2.62 6.97 -17.03
CA ARG A 119 1.80 7.86 -16.18
C ARG A 119 2.58 8.48 -15.04
N VAL A 120 3.59 7.79 -14.52
CA VAL A 120 4.40 8.30 -13.42
C VAL A 120 5.06 9.63 -13.81
N GLY A 121 5.06 10.59 -12.88
CA GLY A 121 5.53 11.95 -13.15
C GLY A 121 4.53 12.89 -13.83
N GLU A 122 3.42 12.38 -14.40
CA GLU A 122 2.34 13.26 -14.88
C GLU A 122 1.65 13.96 -13.71
N HIS A 123 1.01 15.11 -13.99
CA HIS A 123 0.22 15.86 -13.02
C HIS A 123 -0.97 15.04 -12.50
N ASP A 124 -1.09 14.93 -11.17
CA ASP A 124 -2.12 14.16 -10.46
C ASP A 124 -2.11 12.65 -10.78
N SER A 125 -0.96 12.12 -11.19
CA SER A 125 -0.79 10.71 -11.57
C SER A 125 -1.11 9.72 -10.45
N LEU A 126 -0.94 10.10 -9.18
CA LEU A 126 -1.29 9.26 -8.04
C LEU A 126 -2.80 8.97 -7.99
N ARG A 127 -3.64 9.93 -8.39
CA ARG A 127 -5.09 9.72 -8.46
C ARG A 127 -5.45 8.60 -9.43
N TRP A 128 -4.79 8.55 -10.59
CA TRP A 128 -4.97 7.46 -11.57
C TRP A 128 -4.67 6.09 -10.95
N ALA A 129 -3.55 5.96 -10.23
CA ALA A 129 -3.20 4.70 -9.55
C ALA A 129 -4.23 4.34 -8.47
N ARG A 130 -4.62 5.31 -7.63
CA ARG A 130 -5.64 5.11 -6.58
C ARG A 130 -6.97 4.62 -7.15
N GLU A 131 -7.43 5.18 -8.27
CA GLU A 131 -8.72 4.83 -8.87
C GLU A 131 -8.73 3.41 -9.46
N ARG A 132 -7.61 2.94 -10.01
CA ARG A 132 -7.48 1.59 -10.58
C ARG A 132 -7.33 0.53 -9.50
N LEU A 133 -6.46 0.77 -8.51
CA LEU A 133 -6.25 -0.15 -7.39
C LEU A 133 -7.50 -0.33 -6.51
N ARG A 134 -8.40 0.67 -6.46
CA ARG A 134 -9.71 0.52 -5.80
C ARG A 134 -10.63 -0.52 -6.45
N ARG A 135 -10.39 -0.85 -7.72
CA ARG A 135 -11.19 -1.81 -8.49
C ARG A 135 -10.57 -3.20 -8.49
N THR A 136 -9.34 -3.34 -7.96
CA THR A 136 -8.67 -4.62 -7.88
C THR A 136 -9.45 -5.55 -6.94
N PRO A 137 -9.73 -6.80 -7.37
CA PRO A 137 -10.33 -7.79 -6.49
C PRO A 137 -9.48 -7.95 -5.23
N GLN A 138 -10.12 -7.88 -4.07
CA GLN A 138 -9.44 -8.26 -2.83
C GLN A 138 -9.14 -9.76 -2.89
N PRO A 139 -8.01 -10.22 -2.31
CA PRO A 139 -7.73 -11.63 -2.24
C PRO A 139 -8.92 -12.28 -1.53
N ALA A 140 -9.56 -13.24 -2.19
CA ALA A 140 -10.53 -14.10 -1.53
C ALA A 140 -9.81 -14.70 -0.32
N GLU A 141 -10.33 -14.45 0.88
CA GLU A 141 -9.79 -14.93 2.15
C GLU A 141 -9.39 -16.41 1.99
N ARG A 142 -8.09 -16.66 1.79
CA ARG A 142 -7.63 -17.93 1.24
C ARG A 142 -7.60 -18.95 2.37
N GLY A 143 -8.71 -19.67 2.56
CA GLY A 143 -8.73 -21.00 3.16
C GLY A 143 -9.16 -21.11 4.64
N LEU A 144 -10.46 -21.01 4.92
CA LEU A 144 -11.05 -21.60 6.14
C LEU A 144 -12.03 -22.77 5.89
N ASP A 145 -12.23 -23.20 4.63
CA ASP A 145 -13.20 -24.29 4.32
C ASP A 145 -12.60 -25.51 3.59
N ALA A 146 -11.28 -25.59 3.43
CA ALA A 146 -10.62 -26.74 2.77
C ALA A 146 -10.08 -27.80 3.77
N GLY A 147 -10.65 -27.87 4.98
CA GLY A 147 -10.13 -28.69 6.08
C GLY A 147 -11.11 -29.68 6.71
N ARG A 148 -12.29 -29.93 6.12
CA ARG A 148 -13.26 -30.89 6.68
C ARG A 148 -13.85 -31.85 5.65
N ALA A 149 -12.98 -32.59 4.96
CA ALA A 149 -13.37 -33.88 4.38
C ALA A 149 -12.14 -34.79 4.20
N SER A 150 -11.77 -35.48 5.28
CA SER A 150 -11.07 -36.77 5.21
C SER A 150 -11.23 -37.48 6.54
N GLY A 151 -12.11 -38.48 6.54
CA GLY A 151 -12.27 -39.50 7.57
C GLY A 151 -12.84 -40.75 6.90
N PRO A 152 -12.22 -41.93 7.07
CA PRO A 152 -12.25 -43.01 6.08
C PRO A 152 -13.51 -43.88 6.13
N GLU A 153 -13.78 -44.53 4.99
CA GLU A 153 -14.57 -45.76 4.94
C GLU A 153 -14.12 -46.75 6.03
N ALA A 154 -15.07 -47.23 6.83
CA ALA A 154 -14.93 -48.44 7.63
C ALA A 154 -16.19 -49.28 7.44
N VAL A 155 -16.02 -50.29 6.58
CA VAL A 155 -16.67 -51.60 6.49
C VAL A 155 -17.64 -51.96 7.64
N GLY A 156 -18.85 -52.36 7.26
CA GLY A 156 -19.84 -53.04 8.11
C GLY A 156 -21.03 -53.51 7.28
#